data_AF-A0A354F1T2-F1
#
_entry.id   AF-A0A354F1T2-F1
#
_cell.length_a   1.000
_cell.length_b   1.000
_cell.length_c   1.000
_cell.angle_alpha   90.00
_cell.angle_beta   90.00
_cell.angle_gamma   90.00
#
_symmetry.space_group_name_H-M   'P 1'
#
loop_
_entity.id
_entity.type
_entity.pdbx_description
1 polymer ?
#
loop_
_entity_poly.entity_id
_entity_poly.type
_entity_poly.pdbx_seq_one_letter_code
_entity_poly.pdbx_strand_id
1 'polypeptide(L)'
;FISNLPDEIKLREKTISINGKEYDKNDSVLVVAISSPLNQNESLLILSGEKPEYIESVAEKISHYGKYSYLLFFKGGVKEKGTWTTSRMEKRFH
;
A
#
# COMPACT_ATOMS: atom_id res chain seq x y z
N PHE A 1 12.42 7.06 -5.34
CA PHE A 1 12.75 5.92 -4.45
C PHE A 1 11.74 4.78 -4.52
N ILE A 2 10.67 4.82 -5.33
CA ILE A 2 9.88 3.63 -5.67
C ILE A 2 9.44 3.81 -7.13
N SER A 3 10.19 3.25 -8.09
CA SER A 3 9.89 3.36 -9.53
C SER A 3 8.90 2.28 -10.02
N ASN A 4 8.63 1.26 -9.20
CA ASN A 4 7.81 0.10 -9.59
C ASN A 4 6.47 0.06 -8.84
N LEU A 5 5.87 1.23 -8.60
CA LEU A 5 4.47 1.22 -8.16
C LEU A 5 3.57 0.83 -9.34
N PRO A 6 2.47 0.11 -9.08
CA PRO A 6 1.42 -0.09 -10.07
C PRO A 6 0.95 1.24 -10.67
N ASP A 7 0.57 1.25 -11.95
CA ASP A 7 0.19 2.48 -12.68
C ASP A 7 -0.99 3.22 -12.04
N GLU A 8 -1.81 2.49 -11.29
CA GLU A 8 -2.95 2.99 -10.54
C GLU A 8 -2.53 3.84 -9.33
N ILE A 9 -1.30 3.70 -8.84
CA ILE A 9 -0.77 4.40 -7.67
C ILE A 9 0.26 5.45 -8.10
N LYS A 10 -0.04 6.73 -7.85
CA LYS A 10 0.89 7.84 -8.14
C LYS A 10 1.21 8.59 -6.86
N LEU A 11 2.49 8.67 -6.53
CA LEU A 11 2.99 9.51 -5.43
C LEU A 11 3.42 10.87 -5.98
N ARG A 12 2.74 11.94 -5.54
CA ARG A 12 3.14 13.33 -5.81
C ARG A 12 3.72 13.96 -4.55
N GLU A 13 4.14 15.23 -4.60
CA GLU A 13 4.71 15.92 -3.45
C GLU A 13 3.78 15.89 -2.23
N LYS A 14 2.51 16.32 -2.40
CA LYS A 14 1.52 16.47 -1.31
C LYS A 14 0.37 15.48 -1.36
N THR A 15 0.24 14.70 -2.43
CA THR A 15 -0.89 13.81 -2.64
C THR A 15 -0.47 12.40 -3.03
N ILE A 16 -1.34 11.45 -2.71
CA ILE A 16 -1.33 10.08 -3.19
C ILE A 16 -2.54 9.93 -4.09
N SER A 17 -2.34 9.49 -5.34
CA SER A 17 -3.45 9.11 -6.21
C SER A 17 -3.58 7.60 -6.28
N ILE A 18 -4.79 7.07 -6.08
CA ILE A 18 -5.11 5.65 -6.28
C ILE A 18 -6.33 5.57 -7.18
N ASN A 19 -6.23 4.87 -8.31
CA ASN A 19 -7.31 4.74 -9.30
C ASN A 19 -7.91 6.10 -9.73
N GLY A 20 -7.05 7.11 -9.88
CA GLY A 20 -7.46 8.47 -10.27
C GLY A 20 -8.11 9.31 -9.16
N LYS A 21 -8.35 8.76 -7.96
CA LYS A 21 -8.77 9.53 -6.78
C LYS A 21 -7.55 10.07 -6.07
N GLU A 22 -7.59 11.31 -5.61
CA GLU A 22 -6.49 11.94 -4.88
C GLU A 22 -6.77 12.05 -3.38
N TYR A 23 -5.72 11.86 -2.59
CA TYR A 23 -5.73 11.90 -1.13
C TYR A 23 -4.55 12.73 -0.63
N ASP A 24 -4.77 13.53 0.42
CA ASP A 24 -3.69 14.30 1.09
C ASP A 24 -2.73 13.34 1.80
N LYS A 25 -1.43 13.51 1.58
CA LYS A 25 -0.38 12.69 2.21
C LYS A 25 -0.30 12.86 3.72
N ASN A 26 -0.56 14.06 4.24
CA ASN A 26 -0.51 14.33 5.67
C ASN A 26 -1.56 13.54 6.45
N ASP A 27 -2.64 13.12 5.77
CA ASP A 27 -3.76 12.42 6.38
C ASP A 27 -3.88 10.95 5.93
N SER A 28 -2.88 10.46 5.20
CA SER A 28 -2.90 9.14 4.57
C SER A 28 -1.69 8.29 4.96
N VAL A 29 -1.93 6.99 5.10
CA VAL A 29 -0.87 5.98 5.17
C VAL A 29 -1.10 4.98 4.04
N LEU A 30 -0.11 4.86 3.18
CA LEU A 30 -0.08 3.87 2.10
C LEU A 30 0.60 2.61 2.59
N VAL A 31 -0.06 1.47 2.42
CA VAL A 31 0.52 0.14 2.60
C VAL A 31 0.40 -0.59 1.27
N VAL A 32 1.54 -0.96 0.68
CA VAL A 32 1.57 -1.61 -0.63
C VAL A 32 2.58 -2.74 -0.67
N ALA A 33 2.15 -3.89 -1.18
CA ALA A 33 3.02 -4.98 -1.55
C ALA A 33 3.38 -4.86 -3.03
N ILE A 34 4.68 -4.79 -3.34
CA ILE A 34 5.22 -4.76 -4.71
C ILE A 34 6.28 -5.85 -4.89
N SER A 35 6.57 -6.24 -6.13
CA SER A 35 7.74 -7.06 -6.43
C SER A 35 9.03 -6.28 -6.14
N SER A 36 10.02 -6.94 -5.53
CA SER A 36 11.32 -6.31 -5.29
C SER A 36 11.96 -5.93 -6.62
N PRO A 37 12.45 -4.69 -6.79
CA PRO A 37 13.18 -4.29 -8.00
C PRO A 37 14.54 -5.02 -8.12
N LEU A 38 15.05 -5.59 -7.02
CA LEU A 38 16.34 -6.30 -6.98
C LEU A 38 16.18 -7.79 -7.27
N ASN A 39 15.03 -8.38 -6.91
CA ASN A 39 14.77 -9.80 -7.08
C ASN A 39 13.28 -10.07 -7.30
N GLN A 40 12.89 -10.54 -8.49
CA GLN A 40 11.48 -10.77 -8.82
C GLN A 40 10.83 -11.92 -8.01
N ASN A 41 11.60 -12.74 -7.31
CA ASN A 41 11.09 -13.77 -6.40
C ASN A 41 10.84 -13.24 -4.98
N GLU A 42 11.19 -12.00 -4.71
CA GLU A 42 10.95 -11.33 -3.43
C GLU A 42 9.82 -10.31 -3.56
N SER A 43 9.09 -10.10 -2.46
CA SER A 43 8.08 -9.07 -2.34
C SER A 43 8.48 -8.08 -1.26
N LEU A 44 8.28 -6.79 -1.53
CA LEU A 44 8.49 -5.71 -0.58
C LEU A 44 7.14 -5.23 -0.09
N LEU A 45 6.96 -5.19 1.23
CA LEU A 45 5.86 -4.45 1.86
C LEU A 45 6.38 -3.07 2.24
N ILE A 46 5.76 -2.04 1.69
CA ILE A 46 6.09 -0.65 1.96
C ILE A 46 4.96 -0.05 2.78
N LEU A 47 5.31 0.55 3.91
CA LEU A 47 4.43 1.40 4.70
C LEU A 47 4.98 2.83 4.68
N SER A 48 4.17 3.79 4.27
CA SER A 48 4.58 5.19 4.15
C SER A 48 3.47 6.14 4.58
N GLY A 49 3.79 7.07 5.46
CA GLY A 49 2.95 8.16 5.92
C GLY A 49 3.80 9.29 6.49
N GLU A 50 3.24 10.50 6.61
CA GLU A 50 3.99 11.67 7.11
C GLU A 50 3.82 11.89 8.62
N LYS A 51 2.74 11.35 9.20
CA LYS A 51 2.41 11.48 10.63
C LYS A 51 2.63 10.16 11.38
N PRO A 52 3.54 10.11 12.37
CA PRO A 52 3.83 8.90 13.14
C PRO A 52 2.59 8.25 13.77
N GLU A 53 1.66 9.04 14.31
CA GLU A 53 0.45 8.55 14.98
C GLU A 53 -0.48 7.75 14.05
N TYR A 54 -0.47 8.06 12.75
CA TYR A 54 -1.25 7.30 11.76
C TYR A 54 -0.51 6.03 11.33
N ILE A 55 0.82 6.06 11.27
CA ILE A 55 1.65 4.89 10.99
C ILE A 55 1.46 3.83 12.08
N GLU A 56 1.53 4.22 13.35
CA GLU A 56 1.35 3.31 14.50
C GLU A 56 -0.02 2.64 14.44
N SER A 57 -1.09 3.42 14.26
CA SER A 57 -2.46 2.88 14.16
C SER A 57 -2.65 1.90 13.00
N VAL A 58 -1.91 2.07 11.90
CA VAL A 58 -1.94 1.15 10.76
C VAL A 58 -1.10 -0.10 11.01
N ALA A 59 0.08 0.04 11.61
CA ALA A 59 0.98 -1.08 11.89
C ALA A 59 0.31 -2.13 12.79
N GLU A 60 -0.43 -1.69 13.81
CA GLU A 60 -1.24 -2.57 14.68
C GLU A 60 -2.30 -3.36 13.91
N LYS A 61 -2.83 -2.77 12.82
CA LYS A 61 -3.92 -3.34 12.04
C LYS A 61 -3.44 -4.27 10.92
N ILE A 62 -2.23 -4.09 10.40
CA ILE A 62 -1.71 -4.77 9.19
C ILE A 62 -1.80 -6.29 9.26
N SER A 63 -1.51 -6.89 10.41
CA SER A 63 -1.54 -8.35 10.61
C SER A 63 -2.91 -8.95 10.27
N HIS A 64 -4.00 -8.18 10.45
CA HIS A 64 -5.36 -8.61 10.15
C HIS A 64 -5.73 -8.54 8.65
N TYR A 65 -4.90 -7.89 7.83
CA TYR A 65 -5.20 -7.59 6.43
C TYR A 65 -4.30 -8.35 5.43
N GLY A 66 -3.69 -9.46 5.84
CA GLY A 66 -2.72 -10.22 5.04
C GLY A 66 -3.18 -10.77 3.68
N LYS A 67 -4.47 -10.61 3.33
CA LYS A 67 -5.03 -11.01 2.03
C LYS A 67 -5.02 -9.93 0.95
N TYR A 68 -4.70 -8.68 1.28
CA TYR A 68 -4.77 -7.57 0.34
C TYR A 68 -3.38 -7.21 -0.20
N SER A 69 -3.29 -6.94 -1.51
CA SER A 69 -2.05 -6.47 -2.12
C SER A 69 -1.78 -4.99 -1.85
N TYR A 70 -2.83 -4.22 -1.55
CA TYR A 70 -2.71 -2.85 -1.05
C TYR A 70 -3.83 -2.46 -0.08
N LEU A 71 -3.51 -1.52 0.81
CA LEU A 71 -4.43 -0.88 1.74
C LEU A 71 -4.13 0.62 1.76
N LEU A 72 -5.18 1.44 1.74
CA LEU A 72 -5.10 2.87 2.04
C LEU A 72 -5.86 3.14 3.33
N PHE A 73 -5.19 3.76 4.29
CA PHE A 73 -5.85 4.32 5.46
C PHE A 73 -5.96 5.83 5.32
N PHE A 74 -7.14 6.36 5.63
CA PHE A 74 -7.40 7.80 5.65
C PHE A 74 -8.04 8.15 6.99
N LYS A 75 -7.44 9.09 7.73
CA LYS A 75 -7.89 9.47 9.07
C LYS A 75 -8.09 8.26 10.01
N GLY A 76 -7.18 7.28 9.97
CA GLY A 76 -7.18 6.10 10.83
C GLY A 76 -8.11 4.94 10.44
N GLY A 77 -8.96 5.13 9.43
CA GLY A 77 -9.86 4.09 8.89
C GLY A 77 -9.39 3.55 7.54
N VAL A 78 -9.71 2.30 7.22
CA VAL A 78 -9.47 1.73 5.88
C VAL A 78 -10.38 2.43 4.88
N LYS A 79 -9.78 3.11 3.91
CA LYS A 79 -10.50 3.85 2.86
C LYS A 79 -10.57 3.09 1.55
N GLU A 80 -9.47 2.45 1.16
CA GLU A 80 -9.39 1.61 -0.04
C GLU A 80 -8.61 0.33 0.30
N LYS A 81 -8.93 -0.78 -0.36
CA LYS A 81 -8.22 -2.05 -0.26
C LYS A 81 -8.43 -2.86 -1.53
N GLY A 82 -7.45 -3.65 -1.93
CA GLY A 82 -7.58 -4.49 -3.11
C GLY A 82 -6.48 -5.52 -3.24
N THR A 83 -6.65 -6.41 -4.22
CA THR A 83 -5.69 -7.45 -4.59
C THR A 83 -5.31 -7.24 -6.04
N TRP A 84 -4.02 -7.37 -6.36
CA TRP A 84 -3.57 -7.43 -7.74
C TRP A 84 -3.89 -8.81 -8.30
N THR A 85 -4.45 -8.89 -9.52
CA THR A 85 -4.56 -10.15 -10.25
C THR A 85 -3.17 -10.55 -10.74
N THR A 86 -2.33 -11.06 -9.85
CA THR A 86 -1.10 -11.71 -10.28
C THR A 86 -1.44 -13.19 -10.44
N SER A 87 -1.22 -13.74 -11.63
CA SER A 87 -1.29 -15.19 -11.91
C SER A 87 -0.38 -16.05 -11.01
N ARG A 88 0.35 -15.44 -10.05
CA ARG A 88 1.28 -16.08 -9.13
C ARG A 88 0.94 -15.94 -7.64
N MET A 89 0.14 -14.96 -7.20
CA MET A 89 -0.17 -14.81 -5.75
C MET A 89 -1.31 -15.69 -5.25
N GLU A 90 -2.16 -16.25 -6.12
CA GLU A 90 -3.25 -17.14 -5.68
C GLU A 90 -2.75 -18.44 -5.02
N LYS A 91 -1.51 -18.86 -5.26
CA LYS A 91 -1.00 -20.16 -4.78
C LYS A 91 -0.27 -20.15 -3.43
N ARG A 92 -0.18 -19.03 -2.71
CA ARG A 92 0.63 -18.95 -1.48
C ARG A 92 -0.13 -18.67 -0.19
N PHE A 93 -1.46 -18.57 -0.23
CA PHE A 93 -2.28 -18.32 0.96
C PHE A 93 -3.37 -19.39 1.18
N HIS A 94 -3.01 -20.66 0.96
CA HIS A 94 -3.77 -21.82 1.42
C HIS A 94 -2.86 -22.69 2.29
#